data_AF-A0A955NXQ7-F1
#
_entry.id   AF-A0A955NXQ7-F1
#
_cell.length_a   1.000
_cell.length_b   1.000
_cell.length_c   1.000
_cell.angle_alpha   90.00
_cell.angle_beta   90.00
_cell.angle_gamma   90.00
#
_symmetry.space_group_name_H-M   'P 1'
#
loop_
_entity.id
_entity.type
_entity.pdbx_description
1 polymer ?
#
loop_
_entity_poly.entity_id
_entity_poly.type
_entity_poly.pdbx_seq_one_letter_code
_entity_poly.pdbx_strand_id
1 'polypeptide(L)'
;MKLSPKKEPSAVDQSELEAAATDLCRSLQEQGHIAYWAGGAVRDRLLGIPLHDIDVATTAEPTEILSRFKKSVLVGESFGVVRVEHCDHWFEVATFRTDGVYLDGRHPERVTYSKDPKTDAKRRDFTVNALFYDPVADKIHDFVEGRKDLERRLIRCVGDPVQRFREDRLRLLRAIRFAAQIDFEIETETWEAILAEAPNIHEISAERIRDEILRMLVQPRPSRAIRLMSDS
;
A
#
# COMPACT_ATOMS: atom_id res chain seq x y z
N MET A 1 8.92 25.93 11.42
CA MET A 1 8.88 24.55 11.96
C MET A 1 9.91 23.74 11.18
N LYS A 2 11.08 23.45 11.77
CA LYS A 2 12.15 22.71 11.08
C LYS A 2 11.69 21.25 10.98
N LEU A 3 11.33 20.82 9.77
CA LEU A 3 11.26 19.40 9.45
C LEU A 3 12.69 18.87 9.60
N SER A 4 12.96 18.18 10.70
CA SER A 4 14.18 17.41 10.85
C SER A 4 14.27 16.45 9.66
N PRO A 5 15.41 16.35 8.96
CA PRO A 5 15.56 15.39 7.87
C PRO A 5 15.28 13.99 8.44
N LYS A 6 14.37 13.24 7.80
CA LYS A 6 14.22 11.81 8.09
C LYS A 6 15.61 11.19 7.89
N LYS A 7 16.22 10.72 8.98
CA LYS A 7 17.51 10.05 8.96
C LYS A 7 17.36 8.85 8.03
N GLU A 8 18.25 8.69 7.05
CA GLU A 8 18.28 7.46 6.26
C GLU A 8 18.51 6.29 7.22
N PRO A 9 17.65 5.25 7.19
CA PRO A 9 17.80 4.11 8.07
C PRO A 9 19.14 3.45 7.76
N SER A 10 19.92 3.19 8.79
CA SER A 10 21.15 2.43 8.62
C SER A 10 20.80 0.98 8.23
N ALA A 11 21.73 0.26 7.59
CA ALA A 11 21.51 -1.16 7.28
C ALA A 11 21.18 -2.02 8.53
N VAL A 12 21.66 -1.59 9.71
CA VAL A 12 21.34 -2.22 11.00
C VAL A 12 19.88 -1.96 11.38
N ASP A 13 19.42 -0.72 11.24
CA ASP A 13 18.04 -0.29 11.53
C ASP A 13 17.02 -1.01 10.62
N GLN A 14 17.35 -1.22 9.34
CA GLN A 14 16.50 -2.01 8.45
C GLN A 14 16.44 -3.49 8.87
N SER A 15 17.56 -4.10 9.23
CA SER A 15 17.57 -5.51 9.67
C SER A 15 16.76 -5.72 10.95
N GLU A 16 16.80 -4.76 11.88
CA GLU A 16 16.00 -4.76 13.11
C GLU A 16 14.51 -4.61 12.80
N LEU A 17 14.15 -3.67 11.92
CA LEU A 17 12.77 -3.48 11.44
C LEU A 17 12.20 -4.76 10.80
N GLU A 18 12.96 -5.40 9.92
CA GLU A 18 12.57 -6.66 9.27
C GLU A 18 12.43 -7.81 10.27
N ALA A 19 13.34 -7.93 11.23
CA ALA A 19 13.26 -8.93 12.29
C ALA A 19 12.02 -8.72 13.16
N ALA A 20 11.74 -7.49 13.57
CA ALA A 20 10.57 -7.12 14.35
C ALA A 20 9.27 -7.40 13.59
N ALA A 21 9.18 -7.03 12.31
CA ALA A 21 8.01 -7.31 11.49
C ALA A 21 7.81 -8.83 11.28
N THR A 22 8.90 -9.59 11.13
CA THR A 22 8.85 -11.06 11.02
C THR A 22 8.31 -11.69 12.30
N ASP A 23 8.79 -11.22 13.46
CA ASP A 23 8.34 -11.73 14.76
C ASP A 23 6.87 -11.38 15.04
N LEU A 24 6.44 -10.17 14.63
CA LEU A 24 5.03 -9.78 14.68
C LEU A 24 4.14 -10.72 13.84
N CYS A 25 4.54 -11.01 12.60
CA CYS A 25 3.85 -11.99 11.75
C CYS A 25 3.82 -13.37 12.40
N ARG A 26 4.95 -13.86 12.92
CA ARG A 26 5.04 -15.15 13.62
C ARG A 26 4.07 -15.23 14.79
N SER A 27 4.03 -14.20 15.63
CA SER A 27 3.13 -14.17 16.79
C SER A 27 1.65 -14.25 16.40
N LEU A 28 1.26 -13.71 15.24
CA LEU A 28 -0.11 -13.83 14.74
C LEU A 28 -0.36 -15.22 14.14
N GLN A 29 0.62 -15.77 13.42
CA GLN A 29 0.54 -17.10 12.81
C GLN A 29 0.45 -18.22 13.84
N GLU A 30 1.15 -18.11 14.97
CA GLU A 30 1.07 -19.06 16.10
C GLU A 30 -0.34 -19.16 16.70
N GLN A 31 -1.20 -18.17 16.47
CA GLN A 31 -2.60 -18.17 16.90
C GLN A 31 -3.56 -18.69 15.82
N GLY A 32 -3.02 -19.19 14.71
CA GLY A 32 -3.80 -19.70 13.58
C GLY A 32 -4.26 -18.63 12.60
N HIS A 33 -3.77 -17.39 12.72
CA HIS A 33 -4.04 -16.36 11.72
C HIS A 33 -3.06 -16.45 10.54
N ILE A 34 -3.45 -15.91 9.39
CA ILE A 34 -2.51 -15.58 8.33
C ILE A 34 -1.99 -14.19 8.64
N ALA A 35 -0.69 -13.95 8.57
CA ALA A 35 -0.10 -12.62 8.69
C ALA A 35 1.12 -12.48 7.77
N TYR A 36 1.07 -11.51 6.87
CA TYR A 36 2.08 -11.27 5.84
C TYR A 36 2.50 -9.80 5.82
N TRP A 37 3.73 -9.52 5.37
CA TRP A 37 4.06 -8.18 4.91
C TRP A 37 3.26 -7.88 3.64
N ALA A 38 2.93 -6.62 3.43
CA ALA A 38 2.06 -6.22 2.34
C ALA A 38 2.55 -4.97 1.61
N GLY A 39 2.17 -4.85 0.34
CA GLY A 39 2.24 -3.60 -0.40
C GLY A 39 3.64 -3.09 -0.70
N GLY A 40 3.86 -1.80 -0.43
CA GLY A 40 5.09 -1.09 -0.80
C GLY A 40 6.34 -1.75 -0.23
N ALA A 41 6.28 -2.25 1.02
CA ALA A 41 7.40 -2.93 1.65
C ALA A 41 7.82 -4.20 0.89
N VAL A 42 6.87 -4.99 0.40
CA VAL A 42 7.17 -6.20 -0.38
C VAL A 42 7.78 -5.84 -1.73
N ARG A 43 7.21 -4.84 -2.40
CA ARG A 43 7.72 -4.31 -3.67
C ARG A 43 9.16 -3.80 -3.53
N ASP A 44 9.40 -2.95 -2.54
CA ASP A 44 10.67 -2.27 -2.33
C ASP A 44 11.75 -3.27 -1.93
N ARG A 45 11.42 -4.27 -1.10
CA ARG A 45 12.31 -5.42 -0.82
C ARG A 45 12.73 -6.14 -2.09
N LEU A 46 11.79 -6.45 -2.98
CA LEU A 46 12.07 -7.16 -4.24
C LEU A 46 12.91 -6.34 -5.22
N LEU A 47 12.84 -5.01 -5.13
CA LEU A 47 13.63 -4.08 -5.92
C LEU A 47 14.98 -3.72 -5.28
N GLY A 48 15.27 -4.22 -4.07
CA GLY A 48 16.47 -3.84 -3.31
C GLY A 48 16.47 -2.40 -2.85
N ILE A 49 15.29 -1.78 -2.74
CA ILE A 49 15.10 -0.43 -2.20
C ILE A 49 15.04 -0.54 -0.67
N PRO A 50 15.75 0.33 0.09
CA PRO A 50 15.70 0.33 1.55
C PRO A 50 14.26 0.46 2.09
N LEU A 51 13.94 -0.36 3.08
CA LEU A 51 12.63 -0.32 3.73
C LEU A 51 12.63 0.72 4.86
N HIS A 52 11.64 1.61 4.83
CA HIS A 52 11.43 2.61 5.88
C HIS A 52 10.23 2.28 6.78
N ASP A 53 9.30 1.50 6.24
CA ASP A 53 8.07 1.04 6.86
C ASP A 53 7.73 -0.35 6.34
N ILE A 54 7.04 -1.14 7.17
CA ILE A 54 6.54 -2.47 6.81
C ILE A 54 5.08 -2.54 7.26
N ASP A 55 4.18 -2.63 6.29
CA ASP A 55 2.76 -2.88 6.56
C ASP A 55 2.53 -4.39 6.68
N VAL A 56 1.72 -4.79 7.66
CA VAL A 56 1.31 -6.18 7.86
C VAL A 56 -0.17 -6.32 7.53
N ALA A 57 -0.52 -7.35 6.75
CA ALA A 57 -1.90 -7.72 6.48
C ALA A 57 -2.21 -9.09 7.09
N THR A 58 -3.36 -9.22 7.75
CA THR A 58 -3.68 -10.40 8.56
C THR A 58 -5.15 -10.82 8.51
N THR A 59 -5.45 -12.07 8.82
CA THR A 59 -6.83 -12.53 9.07
C THR A 59 -7.33 -12.22 10.48
N ALA A 60 -6.45 -11.78 11.38
CA ALA A 60 -6.83 -11.31 12.71
C ALA A 60 -7.65 -10.02 12.60
N GLU A 61 -8.80 -9.99 13.25
CA GLU A 61 -9.67 -8.81 13.32
C GLU A 61 -9.11 -7.76 14.28
N PRO A 62 -9.49 -6.48 14.16
CA PRO A 62 -8.91 -5.43 14.99
C PRO A 62 -9.04 -5.68 16.49
N THR A 63 -10.14 -6.28 16.94
CA THR A 63 -10.36 -6.66 18.34
C THR A 63 -9.39 -7.74 18.81
N GLU A 64 -9.10 -8.74 17.98
CA GLU A 64 -8.13 -9.80 18.24
C GLU A 64 -6.71 -9.20 18.36
N ILE A 65 -6.34 -8.32 17.43
CA ILE A 65 -5.05 -7.61 17.44
C ILE A 65 -4.91 -6.75 18.71
N LEU A 66 -5.91 -5.94 19.03
CA LEU A 66 -5.91 -5.08 20.22
C LEU A 66 -5.81 -5.89 21.52
N SER A 67 -6.46 -7.06 21.58
CA SER A 67 -6.38 -7.95 22.74
C SER A 67 -4.99 -8.56 22.93
N ARG A 68 -4.28 -8.79 21.82
CA ARG A 68 -2.99 -9.48 21.80
C ARG A 68 -1.80 -8.56 22.10
N PHE A 69 -1.84 -7.34 21.58
CA PHE A 69 -0.71 -6.41 21.67
C PHE A 69 -1.05 -5.26 22.62
N LYS A 70 -0.41 -5.24 23.79
CA LYS A 70 -0.67 -4.23 24.84
C LYS A 70 -0.47 -2.80 24.37
N LYS A 71 0.53 -2.58 23.52
CA LYS A 71 0.82 -1.29 22.91
C LYS A 71 0.27 -1.29 21.49
N SER A 72 -1.04 -1.13 21.38
CA SER A 72 -1.73 -1.04 20.10
C SER A 72 -2.83 0.00 20.16
N VAL A 73 -3.08 0.64 19.01
CA VAL A 73 -4.08 1.70 18.87
C VAL A 73 -4.82 1.47 17.57
N LEU A 74 -6.16 1.52 17.63
CA LEU A 74 -6.98 1.49 16.43
C LEU A 74 -6.80 2.80 15.67
N VAL A 75 -6.32 2.73 14.43
CA VAL A 75 -6.06 3.90 13.58
C VAL A 75 -6.87 3.72 12.29
N GLY A 76 -8.10 4.22 12.30
CA GLY A 76 -9.02 4.07 11.16
C GLY A 76 -10.03 2.95 11.38
N GLU A 77 -10.98 3.20 12.28
CA GLU A 77 -12.11 2.30 12.59
C GLU A 77 -12.88 1.88 11.32
N SER A 78 -13.00 2.78 10.33
CA SER A 78 -13.63 2.52 9.03
C SER A 78 -12.90 1.47 8.17
N PHE A 79 -11.65 1.14 8.51
CA PHE A 79 -10.72 0.43 7.65
C PHE A 79 -10.08 -0.81 8.30
N GLY A 80 -10.27 -1.01 9.61
CA GLY A 80 -9.72 -2.16 10.32
C GLY A 80 -8.19 -2.17 10.36
N VAL A 81 -7.57 -0.99 10.51
CA VAL A 81 -6.12 -0.83 10.66
C VAL A 81 -5.80 -0.56 12.13
N VAL A 82 -4.92 -1.38 12.70
CA VAL A 82 -4.41 -1.23 14.06
C VAL A 82 -2.93 -0.92 13.99
N ARG A 83 -2.51 0.17 14.63
CA ARG A 83 -1.09 0.47 14.77
C ARG A 83 -0.56 -0.28 16.00
N VAL A 84 0.43 -1.14 15.79
CA VAL A 84 1.00 -2.01 16.82
C VAL A 84 2.46 -1.64 17.05
N GLU A 85 2.84 -1.42 18.30
CA GLU A 85 4.25 -1.34 18.69
C GLU A 85 4.76 -2.74 19.01
N HIS A 86 5.82 -3.17 18.34
CA HIS A 86 6.46 -4.47 18.54
C HIS A 86 7.98 -4.31 18.40
N CYS A 87 8.74 -4.80 19.37
CA CYS A 87 10.20 -4.65 19.42
C CYS A 87 10.69 -3.21 19.18
N ASP A 88 10.07 -2.22 19.82
CA ASP A 88 10.36 -0.78 19.69
C ASP A 88 10.11 -0.16 18.29
N HIS A 89 9.47 -0.90 17.37
CA HIS A 89 9.03 -0.40 16.07
C HIS A 89 7.50 -0.33 15.99
N TRP A 90 6.98 0.62 15.21
CA TRP A 90 5.55 0.75 14.95
C TRP A 90 5.18 0.19 13.59
N PHE A 91 4.18 -0.70 13.56
CA PHE A 91 3.66 -1.33 12.36
C PHE A 91 2.19 -0.98 12.15
N GLU A 92 1.78 -0.81 10.90
CA GLU A 92 0.36 -0.79 10.54
C GLU A 92 -0.08 -2.22 10.24
N VAL A 93 -1.01 -2.73 11.04
CA VAL A 93 -1.57 -4.09 10.91
C VAL A 93 -3.01 -3.96 10.42
N ALA A 94 -3.25 -4.34 9.18
CA ALA A 94 -4.56 -4.27 8.53
C ALA A 94 -5.20 -5.65 8.43
N THR A 95 -6.45 -5.78 8.87
CA THR A 95 -7.23 -7.00 8.60
C THR A 95 -7.56 -7.07 7.11
N PHE A 96 -7.37 -8.24 6.50
CA PHE A 96 -7.79 -8.48 5.12
C PHE A 96 -9.27 -8.16 4.96
N ARG A 97 -9.61 -7.51 3.86
CA ARG A 97 -10.98 -7.05 3.66
C ARG A 97 -11.37 -6.98 2.20
N THR A 98 -12.67 -6.97 1.99
CA THR A 98 -13.31 -6.53 0.75
C THR A 98 -14.01 -5.21 1.01
N ASP A 99 -13.80 -4.28 0.09
CA ASP A 99 -14.47 -2.99 0.12
C ASP A 99 -15.79 -3.11 -0.67
N GLY A 100 -16.89 -2.61 -0.10
CA GLY A 100 -18.18 -2.47 -0.78
C GLY A 100 -18.18 -1.32 -1.79
N VAL A 101 -19.38 -0.85 -2.16
CA VAL A 101 -19.52 0.24 -3.13
C VAL A 101 -18.97 1.55 -2.56
N TYR A 102 -18.14 2.24 -3.33
CA TYR A 102 -17.65 3.58 -3.01
C TYR A 102 -18.70 4.62 -3.43
N LEU A 103 -19.29 5.32 -2.47
CA LEU A 103 -20.34 6.32 -2.73
C LEU A 103 -19.77 7.73 -2.93
N ASP A 104 -18.69 8.06 -2.22
CA ASP A 104 -18.06 9.39 -2.21
C ASP A 104 -16.66 9.39 -2.87
N GLY A 105 -16.31 8.32 -3.57
CA GLY A 105 -14.99 8.16 -4.18
C GLY A 105 -13.84 7.95 -3.18
N ARG A 106 -14.13 7.60 -1.92
CA ARG A 106 -13.11 7.40 -0.88
C ARG A 106 -13.41 6.28 0.11
N HIS A 107 -14.63 6.23 0.62
CA HIS A 107 -15.04 5.29 1.64
C HIS A 107 -16.04 4.31 1.03
N PRO A 108 -15.75 3.00 1.08
CA PRO A 108 -16.80 2.04 0.77
C PRO A 108 -17.91 2.16 1.84
N GLU A 109 -19.17 2.01 1.41
CA GLU A 109 -20.33 2.01 2.30
C GLU A 109 -20.19 0.98 3.43
N ARG A 110 -19.51 -0.14 3.11
CA ARG A 110 -19.22 -1.20 4.07
C ARG A 110 -17.87 -1.83 3.78
N VAL A 111 -17.12 -2.09 4.85
CA VAL A 111 -15.97 -2.99 4.86
C VAL A 111 -16.42 -4.33 5.40
N THR A 112 -16.04 -5.41 4.71
CA THR A 112 -16.24 -6.78 5.21
C THR A 112 -14.88 -7.43 5.38
N TYR A 113 -14.56 -7.86 6.60
CA TYR A 113 -13.34 -8.60 6.85
C TYR A 113 -13.37 -9.94 6.13
N SER A 114 -12.23 -10.31 5.58
CA SER A 114 -12.05 -11.52 4.80
C SER A 114 -10.99 -12.39 5.45
N LYS A 115 -11.16 -13.71 5.29
CA LYS A 115 -10.13 -14.67 5.68
C LYS A 115 -9.23 -15.07 4.50
N ASP A 116 -9.47 -14.51 3.30
CA ASP A 116 -8.73 -14.83 2.08
C ASP A 116 -7.88 -13.62 1.60
N PRO A 117 -6.53 -13.72 1.61
CA PRO A 117 -5.65 -12.64 1.15
C PRO A 117 -5.86 -12.28 -0.33
N LYS A 118 -6.34 -13.21 -1.16
CA LYS A 118 -6.63 -12.94 -2.59
C LYS A 118 -7.70 -11.86 -2.76
N THR A 119 -8.68 -11.82 -1.86
CA THR A 119 -9.74 -10.81 -1.91
C THR A 119 -9.21 -9.41 -1.57
N ASP A 120 -8.24 -9.33 -0.64
CA ASP A 120 -7.56 -8.08 -0.32
C ASP A 120 -6.65 -7.60 -1.46
N ALA A 121 -5.91 -8.50 -2.11
CA ALA A 121 -5.10 -8.15 -3.29
C ALA A 121 -5.95 -7.49 -4.39
N LYS A 122 -7.16 -8.00 -4.64
CA LYS A 122 -8.05 -7.53 -5.72
C LYS A 122 -8.61 -6.12 -5.53
N ARG A 123 -8.63 -5.59 -4.30
CA ARG A 123 -9.12 -4.22 -4.01
C ARG A 123 -8.01 -3.17 -3.99
N ARG A 124 -6.75 -3.60 -4.06
CA ARG A 124 -5.59 -2.69 -4.07
C ARG A 124 -5.51 -1.95 -5.41
N ASP A 125 -4.74 -0.87 -5.42
CA ASP A 125 -4.66 0.04 -6.56
C ASP A 125 -3.84 -0.54 -7.72
N PHE A 126 -2.62 -0.99 -7.45
CA PHE A 126 -1.68 -1.46 -8.47
C PHE A 126 -1.15 -2.86 -8.17
N THR A 127 -0.90 -3.65 -9.21
CA THR A 127 -0.44 -5.04 -9.12
C THR A 127 0.84 -5.17 -8.30
N VAL A 128 1.81 -4.29 -8.53
CA VAL A 128 3.09 -4.24 -7.81
C VAL A 128 2.94 -3.92 -6.31
N ASN A 129 1.83 -3.29 -5.89
CA ASN A 129 1.51 -2.99 -4.50
C ASN A 129 0.50 -3.98 -3.89
N ALA A 130 0.15 -5.03 -4.64
CA ALA A 130 -0.79 -6.07 -4.24
C ALA A 130 -0.10 -7.42 -3.98
N LEU A 131 1.21 -7.35 -3.70
CA LEU A 131 2.03 -8.46 -3.29
C LEU A 131 1.99 -8.64 -1.78
N PHE A 132 2.03 -9.89 -1.34
CA PHE A 132 2.21 -10.27 0.04
C PHE A 132 3.44 -11.15 0.20
N TYR A 133 4.13 -11.00 1.33
CA TYR A 133 5.29 -11.82 1.67
C TYR A 133 5.11 -12.44 3.05
N ASP A 134 5.20 -13.76 3.12
CA ASP A 134 5.25 -14.51 4.36
C ASP A 134 6.71 -14.58 4.84
N PRO A 135 7.08 -13.81 5.88
CA PRO A 135 8.46 -13.79 6.35
C PRO A 135 8.82 -15.03 7.18
N VAL A 136 7.84 -15.84 7.62
CA VAL A 136 8.08 -17.06 8.39
C VAL A 136 8.34 -18.24 7.45
N ALA A 137 7.56 -18.35 6.37
CA ALA A 137 7.72 -19.38 5.35
C ALA A 137 8.69 -18.99 4.22
N ASP A 138 9.22 -17.76 4.23
CA ASP A 138 10.03 -17.16 3.16
C ASP A 138 9.36 -17.29 1.78
N LYS A 139 8.09 -16.89 1.69
CA LYS A 139 7.25 -17.12 0.51
C LYS A 139 6.51 -15.88 0.06
N ILE A 140 6.59 -15.57 -1.23
CA ILE A 140 5.80 -14.50 -1.86
C ILE A 140 4.47 -15.07 -2.36
N HIS A 141 3.39 -14.40 -1.99
CA HIS A 141 2.05 -14.64 -2.49
C HIS A 141 1.67 -13.54 -3.47
N ASP A 142 1.55 -13.92 -4.74
CA ASP A 142 1.12 -13.04 -5.83
C ASP A 142 -0.19 -13.57 -6.43
N PHE A 143 -1.24 -12.77 -6.33
CA PHE A 143 -2.58 -13.12 -6.80
C PHE A 143 -3.03 -12.32 -8.03
N VAL A 144 -2.21 -11.36 -8.48
CA VAL A 144 -2.56 -10.37 -9.50
C VAL A 144 -1.45 -10.12 -10.51
N GLU A 145 -0.47 -11.03 -10.57
CA GLU A 145 0.69 -10.96 -11.47
C GLU A 145 1.63 -9.77 -11.22
N GLY A 146 1.64 -9.25 -9.98
CA GLY A 146 2.49 -8.12 -9.59
C GLY A 146 3.99 -8.39 -9.75
N ARG A 147 4.43 -9.65 -9.65
CA ARG A 147 5.84 -10.02 -9.90
C ARG A 147 6.22 -9.84 -11.37
N LYS A 148 5.32 -10.19 -12.29
CA LYS A 148 5.58 -10.01 -13.73
C LYS A 148 5.65 -8.53 -14.09
N ASP A 149 4.77 -7.71 -13.51
CA ASP A 149 4.81 -6.26 -13.73
C ASP A 149 6.04 -5.62 -13.07
N LEU A 150 6.51 -6.13 -11.92
CA LEU A 150 7.80 -5.73 -11.33
C LEU A 150 8.98 -6.01 -12.26
N GLU A 151 9.05 -7.22 -12.83
CA GLU A 151 10.09 -7.61 -13.78
C GLU A 151 10.05 -6.76 -15.06
N ARG A 152 8.85 -6.43 -15.54
CA ARG A 152 8.64 -5.56 -16.72
C ARG A 152 8.76 -4.07 -16.41
N ARG A 153 8.92 -3.69 -15.14
CA ARG A 153 8.95 -2.30 -14.65
C ARG A 153 7.69 -1.50 -15.03
N LEU A 154 6.51 -2.08 -14.79
CA LEU A 154 5.21 -1.50 -15.12
C LEU A 154 4.38 -1.18 -13.87
N ILE A 155 3.71 -0.03 -13.89
CA ILE A 155 2.58 0.29 -13.01
C ILE A 155 1.30 -0.08 -13.75
N ARG A 156 0.60 -1.11 -13.27
CA ARG A 156 -0.66 -1.63 -13.82
C ARG A 156 -1.73 -1.63 -12.73
N CYS A 157 -2.94 -1.19 -13.04
CA CYS A 157 -4.07 -1.29 -12.12
C CYS A 157 -4.49 -2.74 -11.84
N VAL A 158 -4.99 -3.02 -10.64
CA VAL A 158 -5.60 -4.32 -10.34
C VAL A 158 -7.03 -4.38 -10.88
N GLY A 159 -7.26 -5.23 -11.89
CA GLY A 159 -8.57 -5.34 -12.55
C GLY A 159 -8.77 -4.27 -13.61
N ASP A 160 -10.01 -3.79 -13.77
CA ASP A 160 -10.36 -2.78 -14.78
C ASP A 160 -9.93 -1.37 -14.34
N PRO A 161 -9.01 -0.69 -15.06
CA PRO A 161 -8.46 0.61 -14.64
C PRO A 161 -9.53 1.70 -14.50
N VAL A 162 -10.48 1.76 -15.44
CA VAL A 162 -11.55 2.77 -15.45
C VAL A 162 -12.43 2.66 -14.22
N GLN A 163 -12.90 1.45 -13.90
CA GLN A 163 -13.67 1.17 -12.68
C GLN A 163 -12.86 1.52 -11.43
N ARG A 164 -11.59 1.12 -11.37
CA ARG A 164 -10.71 1.41 -10.21
C ARG A 164 -10.50 2.91 -10.00
N PHE A 165 -10.36 3.72 -11.04
CA PHE A 165 -10.23 5.16 -10.92
C PHE A 165 -11.55 5.85 -10.55
N ARG A 166 -12.69 5.33 -10.99
CA ARG A 166 -14.01 5.84 -10.58
C ARG A 166 -14.31 5.57 -9.11
N GLU A 167 -13.83 4.46 -8.56
CA GLU A 167 -13.98 4.14 -7.12
C GLU A 167 -13.17 5.07 -6.21
N ASP A 168 -11.94 5.40 -6.59
CA ASP A 168 -11.11 6.37 -5.88
C ASP A 168 -10.23 7.12 -6.88
N ARG A 169 -10.67 8.33 -7.23
CA ARG A 169 -9.97 9.19 -8.20
C ARG A 169 -8.57 9.59 -7.74
N LEU A 170 -8.25 9.47 -6.45
CA LEU A 170 -6.87 9.69 -5.97
C LEU A 170 -5.90 8.66 -6.57
N ARG A 171 -6.39 7.49 -7.01
CA ARG A 171 -5.56 6.48 -7.68
C ARG A 171 -4.92 7.00 -8.98
N LEU A 172 -5.53 7.98 -9.65
CA LEU A 172 -4.93 8.65 -10.82
C LEU A 172 -3.58 9.28 -10.47
N LEU A 173 -3.58 10.12 -9.43
CA LEU A 173 -2.36 10.77 -8.93
C LEU A 173 -1.39 9.74 -8.33
N ARG A 174 -1.89 8.72 -7.63
CA ARG A 174 -1.02 7.66 -7.09
C ARG A 174 -0.28 6.90 -8.19
N ALA A 175 -0.92 6.64 -9.34
CA ALA A 175 -0.27 5.97 -10.47
C ALA A 175 0.95 6.78 -10.94
N ILE A 176 0.75 8.10 -11.14
CA ILE A 176 1.81 9.03 -11.55
C ILE A 176 2.91 9.10 -10.48
N ARG A 177 2.54 9.20 -9.20
CA ARG A 177 3.50 9.25 -8.09
C ARG A 177 4.34 7.99 -8.07
N PHE A 178 3.73 6.81 -8.10
CA PHE A 178 4.46 5.55 -8.03
C PHE A 178 5.33 5.36 -9.25
N ALA A 179 4.80 5.58 -10.45
CA ALA A 179 5.60 5.53 -11.68
C ALA A 179 6.87 6.36 -11.52
N ALA A 180 6.75 7.63 -11.12
CA ALA A 180 7.88 8.53 -10.91
C ALA A 180 8.82 8.10 -9.76
N GLN A 181 8.28 7.62 -8.65
CA GLN A 181 9.03 7.23 -7.44
C GLN A 181 9.93 6.02 -7.68
N ILE A 182 9.41 4.96 -8.31
CA ILE A 182 10.17 3.72 -8.54
C ILE A 182 10.75 3.61 -9.96
N ASP A 183 10.62 4.67 -10.76
CA ASP A 183 11.14 4.77 -12.13
C ASP A 183 10.60 3.69 -13.08
N PHE A 184 9.28 3.48 -13.01
CA PHE A 184 8.52 2.51 -13.81
C PHE A 184 7.65 3.23 -14.84
N GLU A 185 7.36 2.58 -15.95
CA GLU A 185 6.39 3.05 -16.95
C GLU A 185 4.97 2.67 -16.53
N ILE A 186 3.97 3.42 -16.99
CA ILE A 186 2.56 3.08 -16.76
C ILE A 186 2.10 2.19 -17.91
N GLU A 187 1.41 1.10 -17.58
CA GLU A 187 0.86 0.18 -18.57
C GLU A 187 -0.17 0.88 -19.47
N THR A 188 -0.23 0.52 -20.76
CA THR A 188 -0.99 1.25 -21.78
C THR A 188 -2.46 1.43 -21.43
N GLU A 189 -3.18 0.36 -21.06
CA GLU A 189 -4.60 0.45 -20.70
C GLU A 189 -4.81 1.30 -19.44
N THR A 190 -3.89 1.18 -18.47
CA THR A 190 -3.88 2.00 -17.25
C THR A 190 -3.66 3.48 -17.58
N TRP A 191 -2.77 3.80 -18.51
CA TRP A 191 -2.50 5.17 -18.97
C TRP A 191 -3.67 5.77 -19.73
N GLU A 192 -4.28 5.03 -20.65
CA GLU A 192 -5.47 5.47 -21.37
C GLU A 192 -6.63 5.78 -20.42
N ALA A 193 -6.82 4.94 -19.39
CA ALA A 193 -7.81 5.20 -18.36
C ALA A 193 -7.47 6.43 -17.49
N ILE A 194 -6.19 6.73 -17.25
CA ILE A 194 -5.78 7.97 -16.59
C ILE A 194 -6.21 9.17 -17.42
N LEU A 195 -5.89 9.19 -18.73
CA LEU A 195 -6.27 10.28 -19.64
C LEU A 195 -7.79 10.49 -19.69
N ALA A 196 -8.56 9.41 -19.74
CA ALA A 196 -10.01 9.48 -19.81
C ALA A 196 -10.65 10.01 -18.52
N GLU A 197 -10.09 9.69 -17.35
CA GLU A 197 -10.67 10.04 -16.05
C GLU A 197 -10.02 11.26 -15.38
N ALA A 198 -8.90 11.76 -15.91
CA ALA A 198 -8.17 12.94 -15.40
C ALA A 198 -9.06 14.19 -15.24
N PRO A 199 -9.99 14.53 -16.16
CA PRO A 199 -10.87 15.69 -15.98
C PRO A 199 -11.69 15.63 -14.69
N ASN A 200 -11.95 14.43 -14.16
CA ASN A 200 -12.81 14.20 -13.01
C ASN A 200 -12.04 14.17 -11.68
N ILE A 201 -10.76 14.53 -11.67
CA ILE A 201 -9.93 14.58 -10.45
C ILE A 201 -10.46 15.58 -9.41
N HIS A 202 -11.22 16.59 -9.85
CA HIS A 202 -11.79 17.62 -8.97
C HIS A 202 -12.93 17.12 -8.07
N GLU A 203 -13.40 15.88 -8.28
CA GLU A 203 -14.43 15.24 -7.44
C GLU A 203 -13.88 14.81 -6.06
N ILE A 204 -12.55 14.73 -5.89
CA ILE A 204 -11.92 14.49 -4.57
C ILE A 204 -11.47 15.81 -3.91
N SER A 205 -11.35 15.77 -2.58
CA SER A 205 -11.01 16.97 -1.81
C SER A 205 -9.64 17.54 -2.18
N ALA A 206 -9.54 18.87 -2.20
CA ALA A 206 -8.31 19.59 -2.53
C ALA A 206 -7.15 19.23 -1.59
N GLU A 207 -7.41 18.89 -0.33
CA GLU A 207 -6.41 18.43 0.63
C GLU A 207 -5.77 17.11 0.19
N ARG A 208 -6.56 16.16 -0.32
CA ARG A 208 -6.03 14.87 -0.80
C ARG A 208 -5.16 15.06 -2.03
N ILE A 209 -5.61 15.90 -2.98
CA ILE A 209 -4.82 16.28 -4.16
C ILE A 209 -3.50 16.92 -3.72
N ARG A 210 -3.57 17.92 -2.83
CA ARG A 210 -2.40 18.62 -2.29
C ARG A 210 -1.43 17.63 -1.65
N ASP A 211 -1.90 16.76 -0.76
CA ASP A 211 -1.04 15.84 -0.03
C ASP A 211 -0.34 14.85 -0.96
N GLU A 212 -1.02 14.39 -2.01
CA GLU A 212 -0.44 13.51 -3.02
C GLU A 212 0.60 14.23 -3.90
N ILE A 213 0.33 15.47 -4.32
CA ILE A 213 1.29 16.33 -5.04
C ILE A 213 2.52 16.61 -4.17
N LEU A 214 2.33 16.97 -2.89
CA LEU A 214 3.44 17.20 -1.96
C LEU A 214 4.32 15.95 -1.82
N ARG A 215 3.71 14.77 -1.75
CA ARG A 215 4.45 13.50 -1.74
C ARG A 215 5.24 13.25 -3.00
N MET A 216 4.77 13.69 -4.18
CA MET A 216 5.54 13.62 -5.44
C MET A 216 6.72 14.58 -5.45
N LEU A 217 6.53 15.81 -4.95
CA LEU A 217 7.54 16.88 -4.99
C LEU A 217 8.77 16.60 -4.12
N VAL A 218 8.62 15.78 -3.09
CA VAL A 218 9.72 15.41 -2.16
C VAL A 218 10.44 14.11 -2.56
N GLN A 219 10.07 13.47 -3.68
CA GLN A 219 10.75 12.27 -4.18
C GLN A 219 12.07 12.61 -4.87
N PRO A 220 12.94 11.62 -5.13
CA PRO A 220 14.22 11.85 -5.83
C PRO A 220 14.09 12.45 -7.24
N ARG A 221 12.98 12.20 -7.95
CA ARG A 221 12.75 12.67 -9.34
C ARG A 221 11.39 13.36 -9.51
N PRO A 222 11.15 14.51 -8.88
CA PRO A 222 9.85 15.18 -8.93
C PRO A 222 9.52 15.70 -10.34
N SER A 223 10.54 16.00 -11.14
CA SER A 223 10.38 16.44 -12.53
C SER A 223 9.71 15.40 -13.42
N ARG A 224 9.90 14.09 -13.13
CA ARG A 224 9.22 13.01 -13.88
C ARG A 224 7.74 12.98 -13.54
N ALA A 225 7.38 13.11 -12.26
CA ALA A 225 5.98 13.20 -11.84
C ALA A 225 5.27 14.41 -12.49
N ILE A 226 5.93 15.57 -12.51
CA ILE A 226 5.37 16.79 -13.14
C ILE A 226 5.17 16.61 -14.64
N ARG A 227 6.12 15.98 -15.36
CA ARG A 227 5.95 15.68 -16.79
C ARG A 227 4.77 14.75 -17.03
N LEU A 228 4.69 13.63 -16.30
CA LEU A 228 3.56 12.71 -16.39
C LEU A 228 2.23 13.38 -16.09
N MET A 229 2.15 14.28 -15.10
CA MET A 229 0.93 15.05 -14.83
C MET A 229 0.59 16.05 -15.95
N SER A 230 1.59 16.57 -16.68
CA SER A 230 1.37 17.47 -17.80
C SER A 230 0.94 16.73 -19.07
N ASP A 231 1.37 15.47 -19.21
CA ASP A 231 1.05 14.61 -20.34
C ASP A 231 -0.29 13.88 -20.17
N SER A 232 -0.82 13.85 -18.93
CA SER A 232 -2.13 13.29 -18.55
C SER A 232 -3.25 14.32 -18.59
#